data_AF-A0A7S3FSP1-F1
#
_entry.id   AF-A0A7S3FSP1-F1
#
_cell.length_a   1.000
_cell.length_b   1.000
_cell.length_c   1.000
_cell.angle_alpha   90.00
_cell.angle_beta   90.00
_cell.angle_gamma   90.00
#
_symmetry.space_group_name_H-M   'P 1'
#
loop_
_entity.id
_entity.type
_entity.pdbx_description
1 polymer ?
#
loop_
_entity_poly.entity_id
_entity_poly.type
_entity_poly.pdbx_seq_one_letter_code
_entity_poly.pdbx_strand_id
1 'polypeptide(L)'
;MMFRTNILALVGGGQKPKFATSKVFLWDDLSLKCIGELSFKTTVRAVKITKDKMVIVLDNRTYVYNFDDLRLIDAIETCPNPKGLVALNPDPENLVLVTPDKKQRGHVLINCFEKNKKDVIQVHQGSLSAMALNYAGTLLATTSEKGTLIRIFSTDSGLPLQELRRGRNEAIIFSLCFDMKGQWLACSSDRSTIHIFTVNIKLDQPNAIKLSDEEAKVADDGDGDGEGGERRENKKSKFNFIKTILPKYFDSEWSYGRFKVPGDNANQKCTCAFTQDSSHLIVVSNDGVYYKAQIPKTPGNCQIVETKSLV
;
A
#
# COMPACT_ATOMS: atom_id res chain seq x y z
N MET A 1 11.64 10.83 4.30
CA MET A 1 11.57 12.31 4.24
C MET A 1 10.25 12.74 4.82
N MET A 2 10.22 13.86 5.54
CA MET A 2 8.97 14.43 6.06
C MET A 2 8.42 15.44 5.04
N PHE A 3 7.48 14.99 4.21
CA PHE A 3 6.87 15.80 3.14
C PHE A 3 7.93 16.57 2.31
N ARG A 4 7.78 17.90 2.22
CA ARG A 4 8.71 18.83 1.53
C ARG A 4 9.61 19.60 2.50
N THR A 5 9.84 19.07 3.70
CA THR A 5 10.77 19.67 4.66
C THR A 5 12.20 19.19 4.43
N ASN A 6 13.15 19.88 5.06
CA ASN A 6 14.56 19.54 5.16
C ASN A 6 14.85 18.36 6.12
N ILE A 7 13.82 17.77 6.76
CA ILE A 7 14.03 16.71 7.74
C ILE A 7 14.00 15.32 7.13
N LEU A 8 15.07 14.58 7.38
CA LEU A 8 15.30 13.22 6.93
C LEU A 8 15.43 12.30 8.15
N ALA A 9 14.84 11.11 8.07
CA ALA A 9 15.15 10.02 8.98
C ALA A 9 16.07 9.03 8.26
N LEU A 10 17.27 8.81 8.80
CA LEU A 10 18.33 7.99 8.22
C LEU A 10 18.57 6.76 9.09
N VAL A 11 18.78 5.61 8.45
CA VAL A 11 19.14 4.34 9.09
C VAL A 11 20.31 3.75 8.31
N GLY A 12 21.25 3.11 9.01
CA GLY A 12 22.34 2.39 8.36
C GLY A 12 21.82 1.29 7.43
N GLY A 13 22.39 1.17 6.22
CA GLY A 13 22.04 0.14 5.24
C GLY A 13 23.16 -0.13 4.23
N GLY A 14 22.98 -1.16 3.41
CA GLY A 14 23.98 -1.61 2.42
C GLY A 14 25.03 -2.58 2.99
N GLN A 15 26.06 -2.90 2.18
CA GLN A 15 27.10 -3.87 2.57
C GLN A 15 28.10 -3.32 3.59
N LYS A 16 28.32 -1.99 3.60
CA LYS A 16 29.26 -1.30 4.49
C LYS A 16 28.62 -0.02 5.05
N PRO A 17 27.65 -0.14 5.98
CA PRO A 17 26.90 1.02 6.47
C PRO A 17 27.80 1.92 7.33
N LYS A 18 27.76 3.24 7.11
CA LYS A 18 28.43 4.23 7.97
C LYS A 18 27.84 4.27 9.39
N PHE A 19 26.55 4.03 9.49
CA PHE A 19 25.79 4.06 10.74
C PHE A 19 25.27 2.66 11.11
N ALA A 20 25.02 2.41 12.40
CA ALA A 20 24.43 1.15 12.82
C ALA A 20 23.01 0.97 12.26
N THR A 21 22.65 -0.25 11.87
CA THR A 21 21.30 -0.60 11.37
C THR A 21 20.23 -0.57 12.47
N SER A 22 20.64 -0.48 13.73
CA SER A 22 19.78 -0.36 14.91
C SER A 22 19.59 1.08 15.38
N LYS A 23 20.07 2.06 14.62
CA LYS A 23 19.97 3.49 14.97
C LYS A 23 19.20 4.26 13.90
N VAL A 24 18.37 5.20 14.36
CA VAL A 24 17.67 6.17 13.53
C VAL A 24 18.24 7.55 13.83
N PHE A 25 18.69 8.25 12.80
CA PHE A 25 19.19 9.62 12.88
C PHE A 25 18.18 10.56 12.24
N LEU A 26 17.76 11.58 12.98
CA LEU A 26 17.03 12.72 12.44
C LEU A 26 18.03 13.74 11.95
N TRP A 27 18.03 13.97 10.64
CA TRP A 27 18.98 14.85 9.96
C TRP A 27 18.23 16.05 9.40
N ASP A 28 18.75 17.23 9.72
CA ASP A 28 18.36 18.48 9.09
C ASP A 28 19.34 18.75 7.94
N ASP A 29 18.83 18.66 6.71
CA ASP A 29 19.62 18.87 5.49
C ASP A 29 19.97 20.34 5.23
N LEU A 30 19.20 21.28 5.80
CA LEU A 30 19.48 22.71 5.68
C LEU A 30 20.66 23.11 6.57
N SER A 31 20.67 22.62 7.82
CA SER A 31 21.77 22.91 8.76
C SER A 31 22.91 21.89 8.70
N LEU A 32 22.76 20.82 7.92
CA LEU A 32 23.69 19.70 7.77
C LEU A 32 24.06 19.07 9.12
N LYS A 33 23.07 18.88 9.99
CA LYS A 33 23.27 18.39 11.36
C LYS A 33 22.31 17.26 11.71
N CYS A 34 22.83 16.36 12.54
CA CYS A 34 21.99 15.42 13.27
C CYS A 34 21.30 16.17 14.41
N ILE A 35 19.97 16.23 14.38
CA ILE A 35 19.13 16.90 15.38
C ILE A 35 18.50 15.93 16.38
N GLY A 36 18.63 14.61 16.15
CA GLY A 36 18.14 13.59 17.06
C GLY A 36 18.66 12.19 16.71
N GLU A 37 18.82 11.35 17.72
CA GLU A 37 19.24 9.96 17.56
C GLU A 37 18.39 9.05 18.45
N LEU A 38 17.87 7.97 17.87
CA LEU A 38 17.23 6.88 18.61
C LEU A 38 18.00 5.57 18.40
N SER A 39 18.27 4.86 19.49
CA SER A 39 18.99 3.59 19.50
C SER A 39 18.08 2.45 19.92
N PHE A 40 18.08 1.37 19.14
CA PHE A 40 17.27 0.18 19.35
C PHE A 40 18.13 -1.07 19.59
N LYS A 41 17.52 -2.09 20.20
CA LYS A 41 18.21 -3.36 20.50
C LYS A 41 18.41 -4.25 19.28
N THR A 42 17.61 -4.06 18.23
CA THR A 42 17.66 -4.84 17.00
C THR A 42 17.61 -3.93 15.78
N THR A 43 17.80 -4.52 14.61
CA THR A 43 17.76 -3.81 13.33
C THR A 43 16.41 -3.11 13.11
N VAL A 44 16.48 -1.85 12.71
CA VAL A 44 15.34 -1.07 12.26
C VAL A 44 14.97 -1.53 10.85
N ARG A 45 13.73 -1.99 10.68
CA ARG A 45 13.19 -2.51 9.41
C ARG A 45 12.54 -1.43 8.57
N ALA A 46 11.86 -0.47 9.19
CA ALA A 46 11.25 0.65 8.51
C ALA A 46 11.13 1.86 9.44
N VAL A 47 11.10 3.05 8.83
CA VAL A 47 10.81 4.32 9.49
C VAL A 47 9.73 5.04 8.69
N LYS A 48 8.67 5.48 9.36
CA LYS A 48 7.66 6.39 8.80
C LYS A 48 7.61 7.65 9.66
N ILE A 49 7.50 8.81 9.02
CA ILE A 49 7.45 10.10 9.69
C ILE A 49 6.31 10.94 9.11
N THR A 50 5.51 11.52 9.99
CA THR A 50 4.55 12.60 9.73
C THR A 50 5.06 13.87 10.42
N LYS A 51 4.29 14.95 10.41
CA LYS A 51 4.67 16.19 11.12
C LYS A 51 4.70 16.01 12.63
N ASP A 52 3.91 15.07 13.15
CA ASP A 52 3.58 14.94 14.57
C ASP A 52 3.99 13.57 15.15
N LYS A 53 4.26 12.57 14.30
CA LYS A 53 4.63 11.22 14.72
C LYS A 53 5.84 10.69 13.96
N MET A 54 6.61 9.88 14.68
CA MET A 54 7.63 9.02 14.11
C MET A 54 7.35 7.57 14.49
N VAL A 55 7.27 6.69 13.49
CA VAL A 55 7.00 5.27 13.66
C VAL A 55 8.23 4.48 13.26
N ILE A 56 8.77 3.70 14.21
CA ILE A 56 9.94 2.86 14.03
C ILE A 56 9.54 1.39 14.10
N VAL A 57 9.81 0.63 13.05
CA VAL A 57 9.47 -0.78 12.95
C VAL A 57 10.72 -1.63 13.18
N LEU A 58 10.65 -2.55 14.13
CA LEU A 58 11.62 -3.61 14.36
C LEU A 58 11.02 -4.97 13.97
N ASP A 59 11.76 -6.05 14.22
CA ASP A 59 11.31 -7.42 13.87
C ASP A 59 10.04 -7.87 14.57
N ASN A 60 9.77 -7.45 15.81
CA ASN A 60 8.59 -7.92 16.57
C ASN A 60 7.87 -6.79 17.32
N ARG A 61 8.25 -5.54 17.05
CA ARG A 61 7.71 -4.36 17.73
C ARG A 61 7.72 -3.15 16.81
N THR A 62 6.70 -2.33 16.94
CA THR A 62 6.59 -1.01 16.31
C THR A 62 6.48 0.04 17.41
N TYR A 63 7.40 1.00 17.43
CA TYR A 63 7.40 2.12 18.35
C TYR A 63 6.80 3.36 17.68
N VAL A 64 5.95 4.07 18.41
CA VAL A 64 5.35 5.34 17.98
C VAL A 64 5.84 6.42 18.91
N TYR A 65 6.52 7.41 18.38
CA TYR A 65 7.04 8.57 19.09
C TYR A 65 6.28 9.82 18.65
N ASN A 66 6.14 10.78 19.55
CA ASN A 66 5.88 12.15 19.17
C ASN A 66 7.12 12.67 18.42
N PHE A 67 6.91 13.32 17.28
CA PHE A 67 8.01 13.82 16.47
C PHE A 67 8.75 15.00 17.11
N ASP A 68 8.04 15.88 17.82
CA ASP A 68 8.58 17.14 18.33
C ASP A 68 9.52 16.94 19.53
N ASP A 69 9.11 16.12 20.51
CA ASP A 69 9.84 15.91 21.76
C ASP A 69 10.48 14.51 21.88
N LEU A 70 10.29 13.65 20.86
CA LEU A 70 10.76 12.26 20.83
C LEU A 70 10.24 11.40 21.99
N ARG A 71 9.14 11.81 22.64
CA ARG A 71 8.50 11.02 23.69
C ARG A 71 7.85 9.79 23.10
N LEU A 72 8.05 8.64 23.74
CA LEU A 72 7.37 7.40 23.37
C LEU A 72 5.87 7.51 23.69
N ILE A 73 5.03 7.31 22.66
CA ILE A 73 3.57 7.31 22.74
C ILE A 73 3.05 5.89 22.90
N ASP A 74 3.48 4.97 22.02
CA ASP A 74 3.01 3.58 22.03
C ASP A 74 4.14 2.62 21.62
N ALA A 75 4.08 1.40 22.15
CA ALA A 75 4.99 0.30 21.84
C ALA A 75 4.15 -0.93 21.51
N ILE A 76 3.89 -1.11 20.22
CA ILE A 76 3.00 -2.13 19.69
C ILE A 76 3.80 -3.40 19.43
N GLU A 77 3.41 -4.50 20.06
CA GLU A 77 3.98 -5.81 19.74
C GLU A 77 3.35 -6.39 18.48
N THR A 78 4.17 -6.93 17.59
CA THR A 78 3.75 -7.55 16.33
C THR A 78 4.22 -8.99 16.27
N CYS A 79 3.66 -9.77 15.34
CA CYS A 79 4.31 -11.00 14.89
C CYS A 79 5.66 -10.67 14.19
N PRO A 80 6.50 -11.67 13.90
CA PRO A 80 7.73 -11.47 13.13
C PRO A 80 7.47 -10.70 11.83
N ASN A 81 8.06 -9.51 11.73
CA ASN A 81 7.86 -8.53 10.67
C ASN A 81 9.19 -8.21 9.94
N PRO A 82 9.85 -9.21 9.34
CA PRO A 82 11.16 -9.00 8.69
C PRO A 82 11.10 -8.07 7.47
N LYS A 83 9.91 -7.88 6.89
CA LYS A 83 9.64 -6.96 5.76
C LYS A 83 9.39 -5.52 6.22
N GLY A 84 9.31 -5.25 7.52
CA GLY A 84 9.05 -3.90 8.05
C GLY A 84 7.67 -3.36 7.68
N LEU A 85 6.67 -4.23 7.56
CA LEU A 85 5.32 -3.86 7.17
C LEU A 85 4.69 -2.93 8.20
N VAL A 86 4.25 -1.76 7.72
CA VAL A 86 3.49 -0.77 8.48
C VAL A 86 2.81 0.16 7.48
N ALA A 87 1.60 0.61 7.80
CA ALA A 87 0.95 1.70 7.07
C ALA A 87 0.58 2.82 8.05
N LEU A 88 0.95 4.04 7.71
CA LEU A 88 0.66 5.26 8.45
C LEU A 88 0.13 6.27 7.44
N ASN A 89 -1.06 6.83 7.67
CA ASN A 89 -1.55 7.88 6.81
C ASN A 89 -0.97 9.24 7.24
N PRO A 90 -0.78 10.17 6.29
CA PRO A 90 -0.15 11.46 6.54
C PRO A 90 -1.10 12.53 7.11
N ASP A 91 -2.40 12.29 7.15
CA ASP A 91 -3.41 13.26 7.58
C ASP A 91 -3.45 13.38 9.11
N PRO A 92 -3.10 14.54 9.69
CA PRO A 92 -3.09 14.73 11.13
C PRO A 92 -4.49 14.79 11.75
N GLU A 93 -5.56 14.98 10.97
CA GLU A 93 -6.93 15.02 11.50
C GLU A 93 -7.51 13.63 11.76
N ASN A 94 -6.95 12.58 11.14
CA ASN A 94 -7.37 11.20 11.31
C ASN A 94 -6.15 10.29 11.19
N LEU A 95 -5.34 10.23 12.25
CA LEU A 95 -4.14 9.42 12.33
C LEU A 95 -4.49 7.95 12.59
N VAL A 96 -4.22 7.16 11.57
CA VAL A 96 -4.39 5.72 11.55
C VAL A 96 -3.04 5.05 11.32
N LEU A 97 -2.68 4.14 12.22
CA LEU A 97 -1.52 3.27 12.12
C LEU A 97 -1.97 1.82 12.02
N VAL A 98 -1.50 1.13 11.00
CA VAL A 98 -1.78 -0.30 10.77
C VAL A 98 -0.49 -1.09 10.88
N THR A 99 -0.53 -2.15 11.68
CA THR A 99 0.59 -3.08 11.88
C THR A 99 0.12 -4.53 11.72
N PRO A 100 1.01 -5.49 11.39
CA PRO A 100 0.67 -6.91 11.51
C PRO A 100 0.24 -7.26 12.94
N ASP A 101 -0.82 -8.06 13.08
CA ASP A 101 -1.28 -8.49 14.41
C ASP A 101 -0.22 -9.37 15.11
N LYS A 102 -0.21 -9.34 16.44
CA LYS A 102 0.72 -10.12 17.26
C LYS A 102 0.41 -11.61 17.22
N LYS A 103 -0.87 -11.99 17.23
CA LYS A 103 -1.33 -13.34 17.55
C LYS A 103 -1.69 -14.15 16.32
N GLN A 104 -2.31 -13.51 15.32
CA GLN A 104 -2.98 -14.18 14.23
C GLN A 104 -2.34 -13.84 12.88
N ARG A 105 -1.94 -14.88 12.15
CA ARG A 105 -1.43 -14.75 10.78
C ARG A 105 -2.52 -14.15 9.87
N GLY A 106 -2.12 -13.28 8.96
CA GLY A 106 -3.04 -12.64 8.02
C GLY A 106 -4.03 -11.65 8.65
N HIS A 107 -3.80 -11.29 9.91
CA HIS A 107 -4.54 -10.24 10.60
C HIS A 107 -3.68 -8.98 10.73
N VAL A 108 -4.35 -7.84 10.83
CA VAL A 108 -3.72 -6.55 11.11
C VAL A 108 -4.38 -5.92 12.33
N LEU A 109 -3.60 -5.17 13.09
CA LEU A 109 -4.06 -4.25 14.12
C LEU A 109 -4.15 -2.84 13.50
N ILE A 110 -5.35 -2.26 13.55
CA ILE A 110 -5.64 -0.87 13.16
C ILE A 110 -5.75 -0.04 14.44
N ASN A 111 -4.88 0.94 14.60
CA ASN A 111 -4.91 1.92 15.68
C ASN A 111 -5.35 3.27 15.12
N CYS A 112 -6.53 3.73 15.52
CA CYS A 112 -7.05 5.07 15.22
C CYS A 112 -6.85 5.94 16.46
N PHE A 113 -5.85 6.83 16.45
CA PHE A 113 -5.39 7.52 17.65
C PHE A 113 -6.40 8.55 18.17
N GLU A 114 -7.02 9.32 17.29
CA GLU A 114 -8.00 10.37 17.65
C GLU A 114 -9.27 9.77 18.24
N LYS A 115 -9.64 8.57 17.78
CA LYS A 115 -10.79 7.81 18.28
C LYS A 115 -10.45 6.94 19.49
N ASN A 116 -9.17 6.87 19.88
CA ASN A 116 -8.64 5.93 20.87
C ASN A 116 -9.16 4.49 20.64
N LYS A 117 -9.19 4.08 19.37
CA LYS A 117 -9.79 2.81 18.93
C LYS A 117 -8.71 1.87 18.40
N LYS A 118 -8.77 0.61 18.80
CA LYS A 118 -7.89 -0.47 18.33
C LYS A 118 -8.73 -1.64 17.86
N ASP A 119 -8.63 -1.97 16.58
CA ASP A 119 -9.35 -3.10 15.98
C ASP A 119 -8.38 -4.10 15.36
N VAL A 120 -8.62 -5.39 15.60
CA VAL A 120 -7.94 -6.47 14.91
C VAL A 120 -8.88 -7.05 13.87
N ILE A 121 -8.45 -7.05 12.61
CA ILE A 121 -9.24 -7.60 11.51
C ILE A 121 -8.46 -8.67 10.75
N GLN A 122 -9.16 -9.72 10.35
CA GLN A 122 -8.62 -10.68 9.39
C GLN A 122 -8.65 -10.05 8.01
N VAL A 123 -7.51 -9.98 7.33
CA VAL A 123 -7.45 -9.44 5.96
C VAL A 123 -7.09 -10.51 4.92
N HIS A 124 -6.37 -11.54 5.35
CA HIS A 124 -5.97 -12.70 4.55
C HIS A 124 -5.91 -13.96 5.42
N GLN A 125 -5.96 -15.14 4.82
CA GLN A 125 -5.66 -16.40 5.53
C GLN A 125 -4.15 -16.62 5.73
N GLY A 126 -3.35 -16.12 4.77
CA GLY A 126 -1.90 -16.26 4.75
C GLY A 126 -1.17 -15.03 5.29
N SER A 127 0.16 -15.11 5.28
CA SER A 127 1.03 -13.99 5.69
C SER A 127 0.85 -12.79 4.77
N LEU A 128 1.07 -11.60 5.32
CA LEU A 128 1.00 -10.34 4.59
C LEU A 128 2.27 -10.11 3.77
N SER A 129 2.13 -9.44 2.63
CA SER A 129 3.27 -9.03 1.78
C SER A 129 3.36 -7.52 1.61
N ALA A 130 2.24 -6.80 1.52
CA ALA A 130 2.20 -5.35 1.50
C ALA A 130 0.88 -4.80 2.09
N MET A 131 0.95 -3.56 2.60
CA MET A 131 -0.19 -2.80 3.11
C MET A 131 0.00 -1.31 2.84
N ALA A 132 -1.09 -0.58 2.60
CA ALA A 132 -1.09 0.87 2.41
C ALA A 132 -2.41 1.48 2.87
N LEU A 133 -2.33 2.68 3.45
CA LEU A 133 -3.49 3.52 3.76
C LEU A 133 -3.65 4.58 2.67
N ASN A 134 -4.89 5.02 2.42
CA ASN A 134 -5.11 6.25 1.66
C ASN A 134 -4.73 7.48 2.51
N TYR A 135 -4.63 8.65 1.87
CA TYR A 135 -4.24 9.90 2.54
C TYR A 135 -5.11 10.18 3.79
N ALA A 136 -6.43 10.09 3.64
CA ALA A 136 -7.41 10.34 4.70
C ALA A 136 -7.44 9.27 5.81
N GLY A 137 -6.70 8.17 5.69
CA GLY A 137 -6.69 7.09 6.68
C GLY A 137 -8.00 6.31 6.78
N THR A 138 -8.92 6.43 5.82
CA THR A 138 -10.24 5.78 5.82
C THR A 138 -10.25 4.41 5.13
N LEU A 139 -9.28 4.16 4.25
CA LEU A 139 -9.17 2.93 3.45
C LEU A 139 -7.82 2.26 3.68
N LEU A 140 -7.86 0.95 3.88
CA LEU A 140 -6.68 0.08 3.99
C LEU A 140 -6.65 -0.91 2.83
N ALA A 141 -5.62 -0.83 1.98
CA ALA A 141 -5.32 -1.86 0.98
C ALA A 141 -4.30 -2.85 1.54
N THR A 142 -4.55 -4.15 1.40
CA THR A 142 -3.63 -5.22 1.86
C THR A 142 -3.48 -6.31 0.81
N THR A 143 -2.33 -6.99 0.85
CA THR A 143 -2.03 -8.17 0.02
C THR A 143 -1.36 -9.25 0.84
N SER A 144 -1.62 -10.52 0.49
CA SER A 144 -0.91 -11.67 1.05
C SER A 144 0.33 -12.04 0.26
N GLU A 145 1.12 -13.00 0.74
CA GLU A 145 2.27 -13.56 0.01
C GLU A 145 1.92 -14.21 -1.34
N LYS A 146 0.67 -14.64 -1.56
CA LYS A 146 0.21 -15.06 -2.89
C LYS A 146 0.23 -13.89 -3.88
N GLY A 147 -0.06 -12.66 -3.41
CA GLY A 147 -0.02 -11.44 -4.21
C GLY A 147 -0.96 -11.39 -5.42
N THR A 148 -1.91 -12.32 -5.55
CA THR A 148 -2.89 -12.38 -6.66
C THR A 148 -4.03 -11.37 -6.49
N LEU A 149 -4.40 -11.13 -5.24
CA LEU A 149 -5.50 -10.26 -4.83
C LEU A 149 -4.99 -9.13 -3.93
N ILE A 150 -5.60 -7.96 -4.10
CA ILE A 150 -5.49 -6.82 -3.20
C ILE A 150 -6.89 -6.61 -2.63
N ARG A 151 -7.00 -6.49 -1.31
CA ARG A 151 -8.27 -6.28 -0.62
C ARG A 151 -8.28 -4.91 0.06
N ILE A 152 -9.36 -4.16 -0.13
CA ILE A 152 -9.57 -2.84 0.46
C ILE A 152 -10.60 -2.96 1.58
N PHE A 153 -10.27 -2.42 2.74
CA PHE A 153 -11.09 -2.42 3.96
C PHE A 153 -11.35 -0.99 4.45
N SER A 154 -12.46 -0.81 5.15
CA SER A 154 -12.69 0.36 5.99
C SER A 154 -11.81 0.28 7.21
N THR A 155 -11.08 1.35 7.52
CA THR A 155 -10.31 1.43 8.79
C THR A 155 -11.20 1.70 9.99
N ASP A 156 -12.38 2.30 9.78
CA ASP A 156 -13.29 2.65 10.87
C ASP A 156 -14.18 1.47 11.28
N SER A 157 -14.70 0.71 10.31
CA SER A 157 -15.60 -0.41 10.58
C SER A 157 -14.94 -1.78 10.47
N GLY A 158 -13.72 -1.87 9.90
CA GLY A 158 -13.04 -3.12 9.62
C GLY A 158 -13.66 -3.95 8.48
N LEU A 159 -14.70 -3.43 7.84
CA LEU A 159 -15.45 -4.16 6.82
C LEU A 159 -14.65 -4.24 5.50
N PRO A 160 -14.63 -5.39 4.80
CA PRO A 160 -14.11 -5.48 3.44
C PRO A 160 -15.03 -4.73 2.47
N LEU A 161 -14.44 -3.91 1.61
CA LEU A 161 -15.15 -2.99 0.72
C LEU A 161 -14.97 -3.33 -0.76
N GLN A 162 -13.77 -3.75 -1.16
CA GLN A 162 -13.45 -4.02 -2.56
C GLN A 162 -12.34 -5.08 -2.67
N GLU A 163 -12.43 -5.95 -3.67
CA GLU A 163 -11.40 -6.91 -4.01
C GLU A 163 -10.90 -6.69 -5.45
N LEU A 164 -9.60 -6.49 -5.58
CA LEU A 164 -8.92 -6.16 -6.82
C LEU A 164 -8.00 -7.31 -7.23
N ARG A 165 -8.10 -7.76 -8.48
CA ARG A 165 -7.29 -8.83 -9.03
C ARG A 165 -6.09 -8.27 -9.77
N ARG A 166 -4.91 -8.46 -9.20
CA ARG A 166 -3.63 -8.11 -9.83
C ARG A 166 -3.33 -9.07 -10.98
N GLY A 167 -3.50 -10.38 -10.78
CA GLY A 167 -3.33 -11.34 -11.86
C GLY A 167 -3.64 -12.77 -11.44
N ARG A 168 -3.55 -13.70 -12.41
CA ARG A 168 -3.83 -15.13 -12.19
C ARG A 168 -2.73 -15.82 -11.38
N ASN A 169 -1.48 -15.55 -11.75
CA ASN A 169 -0.31 -16.18 -11.13
C ASN A 169 0.16 -15.39 -9.93
N GLU A 170 0.79 -16.04 -8.96
CA GLU A 170 1.39 -15.39 -7.80
C GLU A 170 2.44 -14.34 -8.20
N ALA A 171 2.65 -13.35 -7.33
CA ALA A 171 3.63 -12.30 -7.56
C ALA A 171 4.11 -11.70 -6.23
N ILE A 172 5.38 -11.35 -6.16
CA ILE A 172 5.93 -10.59 -5.04
C ILE A 172 5.53 -9.13 -5.23
N ILE A 173 4.73 -8.60 -4.31
CA ILE A 173 4.31 -7.19 -4.32
C ILE A 173 5.43 -6.32 -3.75
N PHE A 174 5.80 -5.26 -4.46
CA PHE A 174 6.83 -4.31 -4.03
C PHE A 174 6.23 -3.06 -3.39
N SER A 175 5.16 -2.51 -3.98
CA SER A 175 4.48 -1.33 -3.43
C SER A 175 2.98 -1.34 -3.73
N LEU A 176 2.21 -0.83 -2.77
CA LEU A 176 0.82 -0.40 -2.94
C LEU A 176 0.78 1.10 -2.68
N CYS A 177 0.07 1.86 -3.51
CA CYS A 177 -0.03 3.31 -3.36
C CYS A 177 -1.42 3.77 -3.77
N PHE A 178 -2.10 4.49 -2.89
CA PHE A 178 -3.30 5.24 -3.26
C PHE A 178 -2.92 6.59 -3.85
N ASP A 179 -3.77 7.16 -4.70
CA ASP A 179 -3.69 8.59 -4.99
C ASP A 179 -4.19 9.44 -3.81
N MET A 180 -3.97 10.76 -3.88
CA MET A 180 -4.34 11.67 -2.79
C MET A 180 -5.86 11.68 -2.51
N LYS A 181 -6.68 11.41 -3.52
CA LYS A 181 -8.15 11.38 -3.41
C LYS A 181 -8.70 10.01 -2.98
N GLY A 182 -7.86 8.97 -2.95
CA GLY A 182 -8.29 7.60 -2.68
C GLY A 182 -9.17 6.98 -3.77
N GLN A 183 -9.12 7.52 -4.99
CA GLN A 183 -9.88 7.07 -6.17
C GLN A 183 -9.08 6.09 -7.04
N TRP A 184 -7.76 6.04 -6.86
CA TRP A 184 -6.87 5.15 -7.59
C TRP A 184 -6.00 4.35 -6.63
N LEU A 185 -5.71 3.11 -6.99
CA LEU A 185 -4.71 2.29 -6.34
C LEU A 185 -3.75 1.73 -7.38
N ALA A 186 -2.45 1.95 -7.17
CA ALA A 186 -1.38 1.32 -7.94
C ALA A 186 -0.78 0.15 -7.16
N CYS A 187 -0.42 -0.92 -7.87
CA CYS A 187 0.23 -2.09 -7.34
C CYS A 187 1.41 -2.49 -8.24
N SER A 188 2.63 -2.36 -7.71
CA SER A 188 3.85 -2.83 -8.36
C SER A 188 4.25 -4.20 -7.83
N SER A 189 4.82 -5.03 -8.70
CA SER A 189 5.23 -6.39 -8.36
C SER A 189 6.47 -6.83 -9.13
N ASP A 190 6.94 -8.05 -8.89
CA ASP A 190 7.98 -8.73 -9.67
C ASP A 190 7.56 -9.06 -11.11
N ARG A 191 6.27 -8.91 -11.43
CA ARG A 191 5.79 -8.88 -12.80
C ARG A 191 6.10 -7.51 -13.39
N SER A 192 6.68 -7.46 -14.58
CA SER A 192 7.09 -6.23 -15.31
C SER A 192 5.92 -5.31 -15.72
N THR A 193 4.81 -5.36 -14.99
CA THR A 193 3.59 -4.58 -15.15
C THR A 193 3.14 -4.06 -13.79
N ILE A 194 2.97 -2.74 -13.68
CA ILE A 194 2.29 -2.09 -12.56
C ILE A 194 0.81 -1.98 -12.91
N HIS A 195 -0.04 -2.47 -12.01
CA HIS A 195 -1.50 -2.43 -12.18
C HIS A 195 -2.08 -1.18 -11.53
N ILE A 196 -3.01 -0.53 -12.21
CA ILE A 196 -3.75 0.63 -11.71
C ILE A 196 -5.24 0.26 -11.67
N PHE A 197 -5.87 0.47 -10.51
CA PHE A 197 -7.27 0.15 -10.26
C PHE A 197 -8.03 1.41 -9.89
N THR A 198 -9.28 1.50 -10.34
CA THR A 198 -10.23 2.47 -9.78
C THR A 198 -10.71 1.99 -8.42
N VAL A 199 -10.85 2.90 -7.47
CA VAL A 199 -11.37 2.65 -6.12
C VAL A 199 -12.72 3.37 -6.02
N ASN A 200 -13.80 2.60 -6.15
CA ASN A 200 -15.17 3.12 -6.25
C ASN A 200 -15.95 2.79 -4.97
N ILE A 201 -15.51 3.33 -3.84
CA ILE A 201 -16.05 3.03 -2.52
C ILE A 201 -16.80 4.25 -1.97
N LYS A 202 -18.05 4.03 -1.53
CA LYS A 202 -18.84 5.02 -0.78
C LYS A 202 -18.98 4.53 0.66
N LEU A 203 -18.32 5.20 1.60
CA LEU A 203 -18.29 4.79 3.02
C LEU A 203 -19.65 4.97 3.72
N ASP A 204 -20.51 5.87 3.20
CA ASP A 204 -21.82 6.19 3.79
C ASP A 204 -22.91 5.15 3.48
N GLN A 205 -22.57 4.06 2.78
CA GLN A 205 -23.52 2.99 2.46
C GLN A 205 -23.13 1.71 3.23
N PRO A 206 -24.04 1.16 4.07
CA PRO A 206 -23.75 0.01 4.91
C PRO A 206 -23.74 -1.27 4.08
N ASN A 207 -22.64 -1.54 3.38
CA ASN A 207 -22.37 -2.86 2.82
C ASN A 207 -21.35 -3.58 3.69
N ALA A 208 -21.82 -4.14 4.80
CA ALA A 208 -21.04 -5.06 5.62
C ALA A 208 -20.96 -6.42 4.92
N ILE A 209 -19.74 -6.85 4.57
CA ILE A 209 -19.51 -8.13 3.89
C ILE A 209 -18.61 -9.01 4.76
N LYS A 210 -18.95 -10.30 4.90
CA LYS A 210 -18.12 -11.30 5.60
C LYS A 210 -17.10 -11.91 4.63
N LEU A 211 -15.89 -12.15 5.11
CA LEU A 211 -14.82 -12.82 4.37
C LEU A 211 -15.09 -14.34 4.31
N SER A 212 -15.12 -14.93 3.12
CA SER A 212 -15.12 -16.39 2.92
C SER A 212 -14.32 -16.76 1.67
N ASP A 213 -13.32 -17.63 1.80
CA ASP A 213 -12.42 -17.98 0.71
C ASP A 213 -12.99 -19.06 -0.21
N GLU A 214 -13.42 -18.68 -1.42
CA GLU A 214 -13.49 -19.62 -2.53
C GLU A 214 -12.72 -19.07 -3.75
N GLU A 215 -11.72 -19.82 -4.18
CA GLU A 215 -10.92 -19.56 -5.37
C GLU A 215 -11.71 -19.97 -6.63
N ALA A 216 -12.35 -19.01 -7.28
CA ALA A 216 -13.02 -19.27 -8.56
C ALA A 216 -11.99 -19.63 -9.65
N LYS A 217 -12.01 -20.90 -10.10
CA LYS A 217 -11.47 -21.30 -11.41
C LYS A 217 -12.48 -20.89 -12.47
N VAL A 218 -12.09 -20.05 -13.43
CA VAL A 218 -12.93 -19.81 -14.60
C VAL A 218 -12.13 -19.66 -15.90
N ALA A 219 -12.69 -20.30 -16.93
CA ALA A 219 -12.24 -20.44 -18.30
C ALA A 219 -12.42 -19.14 -19.14
N ASP A 220 -12.16 -19.32 -20.44
CA ASP A 220 -11.66 -18.39 -21.46
C ASP A 220 -12.60 -17.27 -21.98
N ASP A 221 -11.93 -16.35 -22.69
CA ASP A 221 -12.20 -15.10 -23.42
C ASP A 221 -13.60 -14.58 -23.80
N GLY A 222 -13.63 -13.24 -23.98
CA GLY A 222 -14.68 -12.52 -24.71
C GLY A 222 -14.73 -11.02 -24.43
N ASP A 223 -14.00 -10.21 -25.22
CA ASP A 223 -14.20 -8.75 -25.31
C ASP A 223 -15.64 -8.44 -25.70
N GLY A 224 -16.21 -7.42 -25.05
CA GLY A 224 -17.54 -6.95 -25.36
C GLY A 224 -17.73 -5.59 -24.73
N ASP A 225 -17.77 -4.60 -25.61
CA ASP A 225 -18.01 -3.19 -25.35
C ASP A 225 -19.43 -2.95 -24.85
N GLY A 226 -19.56 -1.99 -23.94
CA GLY A 226 -20.83 -1.45 -23.49
C GLY A 226 -20.66 0.03 -23.18
N GLU A 227 -21.32 0.87 -23.98
CA GLU A 227 -21.41 2.32 -23.82
C GLU A 227 -22.32 2.72 -22.64
N GLY A 228 -22.06 3.90 -22.06
CA GLY A 228 -23.09 4.70 -21.37
C GLY A 228 -22.79 5.15 -19.94
N GLY A 229 -21.89 6.13 -19.79
CA GLY A 229 -21.70 6.95 -18.58
C GLY A 229 -20.22 7.20 -18.24
N GLU A 230 -19.84 8.45 -17.92
CA GLU A 230 -18.47 8.85 -17.52
C GLU A 230 -18.03 8.28 -16.15
N ARG A 231 -18.21 6.98 -15.92
CA ARG A 231 -17.62 6.30 -14.76
C ARG A 231 -16.46 5.46 -15.22
N ARG A 232 -15.28 5.78 -14.68
CA ARG A 232 -14.10 4.93 -14.81
C ARG A 232 -14.33 3.71 -13.93
N GLU A 233 -14.67 2.58 -14.53
CA GLU A 233 -14.94 1.33 -13.83
C GLU A 233 -13.91 0.27 -14.17
N ASN A 234 -13.52 -0.53 -13.18
CA ASN A 234 -12.69 -1.71 -13.39
C ASN A 234 -13.49 -2.78 -14.17
N LYS A 235 -12.79 -3.58 -14.99
CA LYS A 235 -13.42 -4.74 -15.66
C LYS A 235 -13.81 -5.78 -14.60
N LYS A 236 -15.08 -6.21 -14.58
CA LYS A 236 -15.58 -7.33 -13.75
C LYS A 236 -15.62 -8.62 -14.55
N SER A 237 -15.50 -9.76 -13.87
CA SER A 237 -15.68 -11.08 -14.50
C SER A 237 -17.13 -11.24 -14.96
N LYS A 238 -17.39 -11.65 -16.21
CA LYS A 238 -18.74 -11.67 -16.83
C LYS A 238 -19.59 -12.92 -16.51
N PHE A 239 -19.29 -13.67 -15.45
CA PHE A 239 -20.00 -14.93 -15.18
C PHE A 239 -21.27 -14.72 -14.34
N ASN A 240 -22.41 -14.53 -15.04
CA ASN A 240 -23.76 -14.40 -14.47
C ASN A 240 -24.60 -15.68 -14.64
N PHE A 241 -24.03 -16.89 -14.54
CA PHE A 241 -24.80 -18.12 -14.60
C PHE A 241 -24.86 -18.80 -13.21
N ILE A 242 -26.08 -18.87 -12.68
CA ILE A 242 -26.54 -19.41 -11.37
C ILE A 242 -26.63 -18.36 -10.25
N LYS A 243 -27.70 -17.53 -10.30
CA LYS A 243 -28.07 -16.56 -9.26
C LYS A 243 -28.97 -17.13 -8.14
N THR A 244 -29.23 -18.44 -8.10
CA THR A 244 -30.36 -18.95 -7.30
C THR A 244 -29.98 -19.75 -6.04
N ILE A 245 -28.72 -20.14 -5.80
CA ILE A 245 -28.39 -21.00 -4.63
C ILE A 245 -27.04 -20.67 -3.93
N LEU A 246 -26.39 -19.53 -4.18
CA LEU A 246 -25.12 -19.19 -3.50
C LEU A 246 -25.08 -17.76 -2.97
N PRO A 247 -24.44 -17.48 -1.81
CA PRO A 247 -24.24 -16.12 -1.32
C PRO A 247 -23.47 -15.30 -2.35
N LYS A 248 -23.89 -14.05 -2.57
CA LYS A 248 -23.26 -13.08 -3.48
C LYS A 248 -21.84 -12.73 -2.99
N TYR A 249 -20.84 -13.55 -3.27
CA TYR A 249 -19.43 -13.32 -2.92
C TYR A 249 -18.66 -12.73 -4.11
N PHE A 250 -17.57 -12.00 -3.84
CA PHE A 250 -16.88 -11.04 -4.72
C PHE A 250 -16.57 -11.51 -6.15
N ASP A 251 -17.05 -10.75 -7.14
CA ASP A 251 -16.43 -10.70 -8.47
C ASP A 251 -15.19 -9.79 -8.39
N SER A 252 -14.00 -10.37 -8.25
CA SER A 252 -12.77 -9.57 -8.20
C SER A 252 -12.64 -8.69 -9.45
N GLU A 253 -12.24 -7.45 -9.25
CA GLU A 253 -12.14 -6.44 -10.29
C GLU A 253 -10.73 -6.38 -10.89
N TRP A 254 -10.62 -6.41 -12.22
CA TRP A 254 -9.34 -6.33 -12.93
C TRP A 254 -8.87 -4.88 -13.11
N SER A 255 -7.55 -4.70 -13.20
CA SER A 255 -6.92 -3.40 -13.36
C SER A 255 -7.50 -2.58 -14.52
N TYR A 256 -7.93 -1.36 -14.24
CA TYR A 256 -8.32 -0.35 -15.22
C TYR A 256 -7.16 0.01 -16.15
N GLY A 257 -6.00 0.30 -15.55
CA GLY A 257 -4.80 0.73 -16.25
C GLY A 257 -3.62 -0.20 -15.99
N ARG A 258 -2.64 -0.24 -16.91
CA ARG A 258 -1.37 -0.93 -16.68
C ARG A 258 -0.21 -0.08 -17.16
N PHE A 259 0.89 -0.07 -16.42
CA PHE A 259 2.16 0.46 -16.87
C PHE A 259 3.12 -0.72 -17.06
N LYS A 260 3.62 -0.93 -18.29
CA LYS A 260 4.66 -1.92 -18.55
C LYS A 260 6.02 -1.27 -18.27
N VAL A 261 6.77 -1.82 -17.33
CA VAL A 261 8.13 -1.36 -17.02
C VAL A 261 8.99 -1.59 -18.27
N PRO A 262 9.64 -0.56 -18.82
CA PRO A 262 10.53 -0.74 -19.96
C PRO A 262 11.70 -1.67 -19.64
N GLY A 263 12.08 -2.50 -20.62
CA GLY A 263 13.15 -3.49 -20.51
C GLY A 263 12.65 -4.92 -20.27
N ASP A 264 13.54 -5.88 -20.52
CA ASP A 264 13.25 -7.32 -20.46
C ASP A 264 13.67 -7.97 -19.14
N ASN A 265 14.17 -7.18 -18.19
CA ASN A 265 14.56 -7.67 -16.87
C ASN A 265 13.32 -8.00 -16.04
N ALA A 266 12.89 -9.26 -16.12
CA ALA A 266 12.01 -9.84 -15.12
C ALA A 266 12.61 -9.57 -13.72
N ASN A 267 11.77 -9.14 -12.78
CA ASN A 267 12.16 -8.73 -11.41
C ASN A 267 12.77 -7.33 -11.24
N GLN A 268 12.63 -6.43 -12.21
CA GLN A 268 12.94 -5.01 -11.99
C GLN A 268 12.07 -4.46 -10.85
N LYS A 269 12.70 -4.12 -9.71
CA LYS A 269 11.97 -3.66 -8.52
C LYS A 269 11.58 -2.20 -8.73
N CYS A 270 10.27 -1.97 -8.74
CA CYS A 270 9.72 -0.63 -8.94
C CYS A 270 8.87 -0.22 -7.75
N THR A 271 9.00 1.04 -7.34
CA THR A 271 8.01 1.73 -6.51
C THR A 271 7.27 2.74 -7.37
N CYS A 272 6.02 3.05 -7.01
CA CYS A 272 5.21 4.00 -7.76
C CYS A 272 4.43 4.94 -6.85
N ALA A 273 4.08 6.11 -7.39
CA ALA A 273 3.25 7.11 -6.75
C ALA A 273 2.41 7.86 -7.79
N PHE A 274 1.28 8.41 -7.39
CA PHE A 274 0.48 9.27 -8.26
C PHE A 274 0.95 10.73 -8.16
N THR A 275 0.78 11.49 -9.24
CA THR A 275 0.86 12.96 -9.15
C THR A 275 -0.30 13.50 -8.32
N GLN A 276 -0.15 14.73 -7.82
CA GLN A 276 -1.14 15.34 -6.91
C GLN A 276 -2.53 15.51 -7.53
N ASP A 277 -2.59 15.73 -8.83
CA ASP A 277 -3.83 15.83 -9.63
C ASP A 277 -4.37 14.45 -10.08
N SER A 278 -3.67 13.36 -9.73
CA SER A 278 -3.96 11.99 -10.13
C SER A 278 -3.99 11.78 -11.65
N SER A 279 -3.30 12.63 -12.43
CA SER A 279 -3.26 12.50 -13.89
C SER A 279 -2.16 11.56 -14.36
N HIS A 280 -1.06 11.44 -13.62
CA HIS A 280 0.08 10.60 -13.97
C HIS A 280 0.48 9.65 -12.86
N LEU A 281 1.06 8.53 -13.26
CA LEU A 281 1.83 7.64 -12.41
C LEU A 281 3.32 7.98 -12.55
N ILE A 282 3.98 8.17 -11.42
CA ILE A 282 5.43 8.22 -11.29
C ILE A 282 5.92 6.82 -10.91
N VAL A 283 6.95 6.34 -11.59
CA VAL A 283 7.57 5.04 -11.33
C VAL A 283 9.08 5.24 -11.18
N VAL A 284 9.66 4.66 -10.13
CA VAL A 284 11.11 4.64 -9.92
C VAL A 284 11.55 3.20 -9.78
N SER A 285 12.51 2.80 -10.62
CA SER A 285 13.07 1.46 -10.63
C SER A 285 14.43 1.38 -9.91
N ASN A 286 14.80 0.19 -9.45
CA ASN A 286 16.01 -0.03 -8.64
C ASN A 286 17.33 0.08 -9.41
N ASP A 287 17.30 0.19 -10.73
CA ASP A 287 18.43 0.59 -11.59
C ASP A 287 18.59 2.11 -11.70
N GLY A 288 17.76 2.90 -11.01
CA GLY A 288 17.86 4.35 -10.97
C GLY A 288 17.14 5.05 -12.12
N VAL A 289 16.19 4.40 -12.79
CA VAL A 289 15.38 5.08 -13.82
C VAL A 289 14.07 5.61 -13.24
N TYR A 290 13.76 6.84 -13.61
CA TYR A 290 12.50 7.52 -13.34
C TYR A 290 11.62 7.50 -14.61
N TYR A 291 10.35 7.17 -14.45
CA TYR A 291 9.32 7.29 -15.48
C TYR A 291 8.15 8.12 -14.97
N LYS A 292 7.61 8.96 -15.85
CA LYS A 292 6.29 9.58 -15.68
C LYS A 292 5.39 9.06 -16.78
N ALA A 293 4.23 8.51 -16.41
CA ALA A 293 3.29 7.94 -17.35
C ALA A 293 1.87 8.50 -17.14
N GLN A 294 1.23 8.93 -18.21
CA GLN A 294 -0.15 9.40 -18.21
C GLN A 294 -1.09 8.22 -17.96
N ILE A 295 -1.99 8.38 -16.99
CA ILE A 295 -3.06 7.40 -16.73
C ILE A 295 -4.05 7.49 -17.88
N PRO A 296 -4.48 6.36 -18.47
CA PRO A 296 -5.30 6.39 -19.66
C PRO A 296 -6.72 6.90 -19.34
N LYS A 297 -7.35 7.58 -20.30
CA LYS A 297 -8.74 8.08 -20.18
C LYS A 297 -9.78 6.97 -20.29
N THR A 298 -9.41 5.87 -20.95
CA THR A 298 -10.16 4.62 -21.09
C THR A 298 -9.32 3.46 -20.55
N PRO A 299 -9.92 2.31 -20.18
CA PRO A 299 -9.14 1.17 -19.70
C PRO A 299 -8.05 0.77 -20.70
N GLY A 300 -6.81 0.57 -20.24
CA GLY A 300 -5.70 0.28 -21.15
C GLY A 300 -4.30 0.51 -20.57
N ASN A 301 -3.33 0.72 -21.46
CA ASN A 301 -1.94 0.97 -21.06
C ASN A 301 -1.70 2.46 -20.78
N CYS A 302 -0.87 2.73 -19.77
CA CYS A 302 -0.36 4.06 -19.49
C CYS A 302 0.64 4.47 -20.58
N GLN A 303 0.64 5.75 -20.94
CA GLN A 303 1.58 6.30 -21.91
C GLN A 303 2.75 6.96 -21.18
N ILE A 304 3.98 6.52 -21.42
CA ILE A 304 5.17 7.18 -20.89
C ILE A 304 5.31 8.54 -21.56
N VAL A 305 5.41 9.59 -20.76
CA VAL A 305 5.59 10.99 -21.21
C VAL A 305 6.95 11.54 -20.83
N GLU A 306 7.65 10.92 -19.87
CA GLU A 306 8.96 11.36 -19.41
C GLU A 306 9.79 10.17 -18.92
N THR A 307 11.10 10.19 -19.19
CA THR A 307 12.07 9.22 -18.68
C THR A 307 13.36 9.93 -18.32
N LYS A 308 13.93 9.64 -17.15
CA LYS A 308 15.16 10.26 -16.63
C LYS A 308 16.02 9.25 -15.89
N SER A 309 17.35 9.40 -15.96
CA SER A 309 18.27 8.74 -15.02
C SER A 309 18.32 9.53 -13.71
N LEU A 310 18.31 8.82 -12.59
CA LEU A 310 18.52 9.36 -11.24
C LEU A 310 19.95 9.12 -10.73
N VAL A 311 20.74 8.37 -11.49
CA VAL A 311 22.16 8.08 -11.25
C VAL A 311 23.03 8.70 -12.32
#